data_AF-A0A444X4Z7-F1
#
_entry.id   AF-A0A444X4Z7-F1
#
_cell.length_a   1.000
_cell.length_b   1.000
_cell.length_c   1.000
_cell.angle_alpha   90.00
_cell.angle_beta   90.00
_cell.angle_gamma   90.00
#
_symmetry.space_group_name_H-M   'P 1'
#
loop_
_entity.id
_entity.type
_entity.pdbx_description
1 polymer ?
#
loop_
_entity_poly.entity_id
_entity_poly.type
_entity_poly.pdbx_seq_one_letter_code
_entity_poly.pdbx_strand_id
1 'polypeptide(L)'
;MKNRVREPKPETRCGCMSKLHVIFNAVTESWVVRDFCDEHNHELVVPKLARMLRSHKKMTEPDISQMNHMKEVGISMPNIFGSLASQCGGYENVNFLIKDMHNQVAKQRRQLPDDLTSAMAYLETLAARDQNLFYSVKKGREGVFRQIFWCDGRCQLDYDLFGDVLAFDATDREWKTGYENPAVLNPSELTKHWVKVAAEIEISLMTLINF
;
A
#
# COMPACT_ATOMS: atom_id res chain seq x y z
N MET A 1 2.78 6.89 -20.99
CA MET A 1 3.19 7.09 -19.59
C MET A 1 4.58 7.71 -19.57
N LYS A 2 4.78 8.90 -18.98
CA LYS A 2 6.13 9.46 -18.83
C LYS A 2 6.90 8.58 -17.83
N ASN A 3 8.03 8.02 -18.25
CA ASN A 3 8.94 7.26 -17.39
C ASN A 3 9.38 8.16 -16.22
N ARG A 4 8.75 8.00 -15.04
CA ARG A 4 9.23 8.61 -13.80
C ARG A 4 10.47 7.84 -13.35
N VAL A 5 11.62 8.20 -13.90
CA VAL A 5 12.91 7.73 -13.42
C VAL A 5 13.20 8.47 -12.12
N ARG A 6 13.42 7.75 -11.02
CA ARG A 6 13.89 8.36 -9.78
C ARG A 6 15.28 8.92 -10.02
N GLU A 7 15.50 10.17 -9.65
CA GLU A 7 16.83 10.76 -9.69
C GLU A 7 17.81 9.90 -8.88
N PRO A 8 19.05 9.73 -9.37
CA PRO A 8 20.10 9.04 -8.62
C PRO A 8 20.23 9.68 -7.25
N LYS A 9 20.32 8.85 -6.20
CA LYS A 9 20.62 9.39 -4.87
C LYS A 9 22.02 10.02 -4.92
N PRO A 10 22.23 11.18 -4.30
CA PRO A 10 23.55 11.77 -4.20
C PRO A 10 24.50 10.78 -3.50
N GLU A 11 25.72 10.65 -4.01
CA GLU A 11 26.76 9.85 -3.38
C GLU A 11 27.13 10.49 -2.04
N THR A 12 26.86 9.78 -0.95
CA THR A 12 27.22 10.22 0.41
C THR A 12 28.56 9.65 0.87
N ARG A 13 29.26 8.90 0.02
CA ARG A 13 30.55 8.28 0.35
C ARG A 13 31.67 9.26 0.01
N CYS A 14 32.45 9.67 1.01
CA CYS A 14 33.58 10.57 0.87
C CYS A 14 34.94 9.85 0.89
N GLY A 15 34.97 8.52 0.68
CA GLY A 15 36.19 7.73 0.74
C GLY A 15 36.80 7.59 2.15
N CYS A 16 36.00 7.78 3.21
CA CYS A 16 36.45 7.56 4.58
C CYS A 16 36.92 6.10 4.77
N MET A 17 38.11 5.93 5.35
CA MET A 17 38.74 4.62 5.59
C MET A 17 38.41 4.05 6.98
N SER A 18 37.61 4.77 7.79
CA SER A 18 37.17 4.31 9.11
C SER A 18 36.50 2.94 9.01
N LYS A 19 36.88 2.00 9.88
CA LYS A 19 36.36 0.63 9.84
C LYS A 19 36.48 -0.06 11.20
N LEU A 20 35.59 -1.02 11.42
CA LEU A 20 35.65 -1.98 12.51
C LEU A 20 35.49 -3.38 11.92
N HIS A 21 36.55 -4.19 11.99
CA HIS A 21 36.54 -5.57 11.52
C HIS A 21 36.51 -6.51 12.72
N VAL A 22 35.37 -7.19 12.88
CA VAL A 22 35.16 -8.16 13.96
C VAL A 22 35.14 -9.57 13.36
N ILE A 23 35.89 -10.50 13.97
CA ILE A 23 35.94 -11.91 13.57
C ILE A 23 35.55 -12.79 14.76
N PHE A 24 34.97 -13.96 14.49
CA PHE A 24 34.72 -14.96 15.52
C PHE A 24 35.95 -15.86 15.66
N ASN A 25 36.51 -15.95 16.86
CA ASN A 25 37.59 -16.86 17.19
C ASN A 25 36.99 -18.16 17.77
N ALA A 26 37.04 -19.22 16.96
CA ALA A 26 36.49 -20.52 17.34
C ALA A 26 37.27 -21.22 18.47
N VAL A 27 38.53 -20.84 18.72
CA VAL A 27 39.36 -21.45 19.79
C VAL A 27 38.98 -20.89 21.16
N THR A 28 38.74 -19.58 21.22
CA THR A 28 38.34 -18.89 22.46
C THR A 28 36.83 -18.73 22.58
N GLU A 29 36.07 -19.27 21.61
CA GLU A 29 34.61 -19.12 21.46
C GLU A 29 34.12 -17.67 21.63
N SER A 30 34.88 -16.71 21.12
CA SER A 30 34.65 -15.29 21.37
C SER A 30 34.82 -14.42 20.14
N TRP A 31 34.13 -13.29 20.09
CA TRP A 31 34.30 -12.28 19.04
C TRP A 31 35.51 -11.39 19.38
N VAL A 32 36.42 -11.23 18.42
CA VAL A 32 37.61 -10.38 18.57
C VAL A 32 37.66 -9.32 17.47
N VAL A 33 38.11 -8.12 17.84
CA VAL A 33 38.36 -7.03 16.89
C VAL A 33 39.71 -7.27 16.23
N ARG A 34 39.71 -7.53 14.91
CA ARG A 34 40.92 -7.77 14.12
C ARG A 34 41.59 -6.48 13.67
N ASP A 35 40.77 -5.49 13.29
CA ASP A 35 41.22 -4.24 12.70
C ASP A 35 40.24 -3.14 13.08
N PHE A 36 40.76 -1.99 13.50
CA PHE A 36 39.98 -0.83 13.89
C PHE A 36 40.70 0.44 13.44
N CYS A 37 40.01 1.25 12.65
CA CYS A 37 40.47 2.56 12.22
C CYS A 37 39.37 3.57 12.57
N ASP A 38 39.66 4.47 13.49
CA ASP A 38 38.76 5.54 13.94
C ASP A 38 39.11 6.91 13.33
N GLU A 39 40.02 6.92 12.35
CA GLU A 39 40.35 8.15 11.63
C GLU A 39 39.25 8.43 10.60
N HIS A 40 38.55 9.55 10.80
CA HIS A 40 37.52 10.03 9.90
C HIS A 40 38.04 11.20 9.07
N ASN A 41 37.72 11.22 7.78
CA ASN A 41 38.01 12.35 6.90
C ASN A 41 36.85 13.36 6.79
N HIS A 42 35.88 13.24 7.69
CA HIS A 42 34.69 14.08 7.78
C HIS A 42 34.29 14.28 9.24
N GLU A 43 33.51 15.31 9.51
CA GLU A 43 32.93 15.52 10.83
C GLU A 43 31.95 14.40 11.18
N LEU A 44 31.94 13.98 12.45
CA LEU A 44 30.94 13.05 12.96
C LEU A 44 29.61 13.77 13.17
N VAL A 45 28.52 13.04 12.98
CA VAL A 45 27.17 13.60 13.19
C VAL A 45 27.02 13.97 14.66
N VAL A 46 26.66 15.23 14.92
CA VAL A 46 26.39 15.70 16.29
C VAL A 46 25.31 14.86 16.97
N PRO A 47 25.38 14.60 18.28
CA PRO A 47 24.43 13.73 18.98
C PRO A 47 22.96 14.09 18.75
N LYS A 48 22.63 15.40 18.70
CA LYS A 48 21.27 15.89 18.40
C LYS A 48 20.71 15.45 17.04
N LEU A 49 21.59 15.16 16.08
CA LEU A 49 21.24 14.70 14.73
C LEU A 49 21.42 13.19 14.55
N ALA A 50 21.93 12.47 15.55
CA ALA A 50 22.15 11.03 15.48
C ALA A 50 20.84 10.27 15.17
N ARG A 51 19.68 10.74 15.66
CA ARG A 51 18.35 10.18 15.33
C ARG A 51 18.00 10.26 13.83
N MET A 52 18.68 11.11 13.07
CA MET A 52 18.48 11.22 11.62
C MET A 52 19.21 10.10 10.86
N LEU A 53 20.16 9.42 11.50
CA LEU A 53 20.89 8.30 10.93
C LEU A 53 19.94 7.13 10.70
N ARG A 54 20.05 6.50 9.53
CA ARG A 54 19.19 5.37 9.15
C ARG A 54 19.30 4.19 10.13
N SER A 55 20.49 3.95 10.69
CA SER A 55 20.74 2.90 11.68
C SER A 55 20.01 3.14 13.01
N HIS A 56 19.75 4.40 13.34
CA HIS A 56 19.10 4.79 14.61
C HIS A 56 17.59 4.99 14.43
N LYS A 57 17.10 5.07 13.18
CA LYS A 57 15.68 5.18 12.85
C LYS A 57 14.97 3.84 13.01
N LYS A 58 14.43 3.58 14.19
CA LYS A 58 13.63 2.38 14.46
C LYS A 58 12.38 2.76 15.26
N MET A 59 11.22 2.37 14.73
CA MET A 59 9.99 2.32 15.50
C MET A 59 9.96 1.00 16.26
N THR A 60 9.73 1.06 17.57
CA THR A 60 9.53 -0.13 18.38
C THR A 60 8.13 -0.68 18.17
N GLU A 61 7.90 -1.94 18.54
CA GLU A 61 6.57 -2.55 18.43
C GLU A 61 5.49 -1.81 19.25
N PRO A 62 5.77 -1.32 20.48
CA PRO A 62 4.87 -0.42 21.20
C PRO A 62 4.52 0.85 20.41
N ASP A 63 5.52 1.53 19.82
CA ASP A 63 5.29 2.75 19.02
C ASP A 63 4.34 2.48 17.84
N ILE A 64 4.53 1.34 17.17
CA ILE A 64 3.74 0.92 16.02
C ILE A 64 2.30 0.59 16.46
N SER A 65 2.14 -0.14 17.56
CA SER A 65 0.82 -0.51 18.10
C SER A 65 0.02 0.72 18.49
N GLN A 66 0.66 1.64 19.23
CA GLN A 66 0.02 2.90 19.63
C GLN A 66 -0.35 3.77 18.43
N MET A 67 0.55 3.91 17.46
CA MET A 67 0.26 4.63 16.21
C MET A 67 -0.96 4.03 15.49
N ASN A 68 -1.03 2.70 15.39
CA ASN A 68 -2.15 2.02 14.74
C ASN A 68 -3.47 2.28 15.46
N HIS A 69 -3.50 2.15 16.78
CA HIS A 69 -4.70 2.40 17.58
C HIS A 69 -5.22 3.83 17.41
N MET A 70 -4.32 4.82 17.49
CA MET A 70 -4.69 6.22 17.28
C MET A 70 -5.20 6.49 15.85
N LYS A 71 -4.64 5.80 14.86
CA LYS A 71 -5.08 5.90 13.47
C LYS A 71 -6.45 5.24 13.25
N GLU A 72 -6.75 4.14 13.92
CA GLU A 72 -8.06 3.46 13.86
C GLU A 72 -9.19 4.36 14.35
N VAL A 73 -8.94 5.16 15.40
CA VAL A 73 -9.90 6.16 15.89
C VAL A 73 -9.90 7.47 15.08
N GLY A 74 -9.20 7.51 13.94
CA GLY A 74 -9.24 8.62 12.99
C GLY A 74 -8.30 9.79 13.27
N ILE A 75 -7.35 9.67 14.20
CA ILE A 75 -6.38 10.74 14.47
C ILE A 75 -5.40 10.85 13.29
N SER A 76 -5.13 12.09 12.86
CA SER A 76 -4.20 12.35 11.76
C SER A 76 -2.75 12.02 12.15
N MET A 77 -1.96 11.55 11.17
CA MET A 77 -0.55 11.18 11.39
C MET A 77 0.31 12.28 12.06
N PRO A 78 0.18 13.57 11.71
CA PRO A 78 0.90 14.64 12.41
C PRO A 78 0.54 14.75 13.89
N ASN A 79 -0.73 14.57 14.25
CA ASN A 79 -1.18 14.62 15.63
C ASN A 79 -0.73 13.39 16.42
N ILE A 80 -0.72 12.21 15.80
CA ILE A 80 -0.13 11.00 16.39
C ILE A 80 1.36 11.23 16.68
N PHE A 81 2.11 11.77 15.71
CA PHE A 81 3.52 12.06 15.89
C PHE A 81 3.76 13.07 17.02
N GLY A 82 2.94 14.13 17.11
CA GLY A 82 3.00 15.09 18.21
C GLY A 82 2.70 14.46 19.58
N SER A 83 1.74 13.54 19.65
CA SER A 83 1.44 12.81 20.89
C SER A 83 2.61 11.93 21.33
N LEU A 84 3.23 11.19 20.41
CA LEU A 84 4.39 10.35 20.69
C LEU A 84 5.59 11.22 21.14
N ALA A 85 5.80 12.35 20.47
CA ALA A 85 6.82 13.32 20.87
C ALA A 85 6.57 13.88 22.27
N SER A 86 5.32 14.21 22.60
CA SER A 86 4.96 14.69 23.94
C SER A 86 5.26 13.65 25.02
N GLN A 87 5.05 12.36 24.74
CA GLN A 87 5.36 11.27 25.68
C GLN A 87 6.87 11.08 25.86
N CYS A 88 7.65 11.31 24.81
CA CYS A 88 9.12 11.31 24.87
C CYS A 88 9.70 12.62 25.43
N GLY A 89 8.88 13.60 25.82
CA GLY A 89 9.33 14.89 26.33
C GLY A 89 9.91 15.83 25.25
N GLY A 90 9.58 15.62 23.99
CA GLY A 90 10.02 16.44 22.87
C GLY A 90 10.21 15.65 21.57
N TYR A 91 10.20 16.35 20.44
CA TYR A 91 10.44 15.75 19.11
C TYR A 91 11.88 15.26 18.93
N GLU A 92 12.82 15.87 19.65
CA GLU A 92 14.23 15.52 19.71
C GLU A 92 14.48 14.16 20.36
N ASN A 93 13.56 13.71 21.21
CA ASN A 93 13.67 12.45 21.95
C ASN A 93 12.98 11.28 21.23
N VAL A 94 12.38 11.53 20.06
CA VAL A 94 11.79 10.49 19.22
C VAL A 94 12.82 9.97 18.22
N ASN A 95 13.03 8.66 18.24
CA ASN A 95 14.03 7.97 17.39
C ASN A 95 13.55 7.69 15.96
N PHE A 96 12.46 8.30 15.51
CA PHE A 96 11.93 8.16 14.15
C PHE A 96 11.25 9.45 13.69
N LEU A 97 11.08 9.58 12.38
CA LEU A 97 10.40 10.73 11.77
C LEU A 97 8.97 10.36 11.39
N ILE A 98 8.11 11.36 11.18
CA ILE A 98 6.78 11.16 10.61
C ILE A 98 6.81 10.39 9.27
N LYS A 99 7.87 10.59 8.48
CA LYS A 99 8.10 9.83 7.23
C LYS A 99 8.28 8.34 7.50
N ASP A 100 8.92 7.96 8.60
CA ASP A 100 9.11 6.56 8.98
C ASP A 100 7.77 5.93 9.40
N MET A 101 6.89 6.69 10.06
CA MET A 101 5.52 6.25 10.34
C MET A 101 4.73 6.01 9.04
N HIS A 102 4.82 6.90 8.06
CA HIS A 102 4.21 6.67 6.74
C HIS A 102 4.79 5.43 6.03
N ASN A 103 6.11 5.25 6.09
CA ASN A 103 6.76 4.07 5.52
C ASN A 103 6.30 2.78 6.22
N GLN A 104 6.08 2.83 7.54
CA GLN A 104 5.59 1.71 8.33
C GLN A 104 4.15 1.35 7.96
N VAL A 105 3.26 2.34 7.81
CA VAL A 105 1.89 2.11 7.31
C VAL A 105 1.91 1.49 5.91
N ALA A 106 2.76 2.00 5.01
CA ALA A 106 2.91 1.43 3.68
C ALA A 106 3.48 -0.01 3.72
N LYS A 107 4.36 -0.32 4.69
CA LYS A 107 4.87 -1.68 4.91
C LYS A 107 3.76 -2.62 5.38
N GLN A 108 2.96 -2.20 6.35
CA GLN A 108 1.82 -2.99 6.84
C GLN A 108 0.80 -3.25 5.72
N ARG A 109 0.51 -2.26 4.88
CA ARG A 109 -0.35 -2.46 3.69
C ARG A 109 0.17 -3.50 2.72
N ARG A 110 1.49 -3.62 2.55
CA ARG A 110 2.10 -4.66 1.71
C ARG A 110 2.08 -6.05 2.35
N GLN A 111 1.85 -6.13 3.65
CA GLN A 111 1.80 -7.39 4.41
C GLN A 111 0.36 -7.90 4.58
N LEU A 112 -0.63 -7.01 4.48
CA LEU A 112 -2.02 -7.42 4.37
C LEU A 112 -2.21 -8.21 3.06
N PRO A 113 -3.13 -9.21 3.05
CA PRO A 113 -3.56 -9.83 1.80
C PRO A 113 -3.93 -8.73 0.82
N ASP A 114 -3.52 -8.89 -0.44
CA ASP A 114 -3.91 -7.96 -1.50
C ASP A 114 -5.42 -7.73 -1.41
N ASP A 115 -5.89 -6.49 -1.60
CA ASP A 115 -7.33 -6.17 -1.55
C ASP A 115 -8.11 -7.10 -2.51
N LEU A 116 -7.44 -7.57 -3.56
CA LEU A 116 -7.88 -8.64 -4.46
C LEU A 116 -8.14 -9.98 -3.77
N THR A 117 -7.22 -10.46 -2.91
CA THR A 117 -7.39 -11.74 -2.21
C THR A 117 -8.58 -11.67 -1.26
N SER A 118 -8.74 -10.53 -0.58
CA SER A 118 -9.90 -10.26 0.28
C SER A 118 -11.20 -10.18 -0.54
N ALA A 119 -11.19 -9.48 -1.68
CA ALA A 119 -12.34 -9.38 -2.58
C ALA A 119 -12.71 -10.74 -3.22
N MET A 120 -11.72 -11.55 -3.59
CA MET A 120 -11.94 -12.90 -4.11
C MET A 120 -12.56 -13.81 -3.05
N ALA A 121 -12.02 -13.80 -1.83
CA ALA A 121 -12.61 -14.56 -0.73
C ALA A 121 -14.06 -14.13 -0.45
N TYR A 122 -14.35 -12.83 -0.53
CA TYR A 122 -15.71 -12.31 -0.41
C TYR A 122 -16.62 -12.82 -1.54
N LEU A 123 -16.19 -12.74 -2.81
CA LEU A 123 -16.95 -13.27 -3.95
C LEU A 123 -17.17 -14.79 -3.85
N GLU A 124 -16.18 -15.55 -3.39
CA GLU A 124 -16.31 -16.99 -3.13
C GLU A 124 -17.36 -17.26 -2.05
N THR A 125 -17.40 -16.44 -0.98
CA THR A 125 -18.43 -16.58 0.07
C THR A 125 -19.82 -16.20 -0.42
N LEU A 126 -19.94 -15.23 -1.33
CA LEU A 126 -21.19 -14.88 -1.99
C LEU A 126 -21.64 -16.01 -2.91
N ALA A 127 -20.73 -16.59 -3.70
CA ALA A 127 -21.03 -17.68 -4.64
C ALA A 127 -21.53 -18.93 -3.90
N ALA A 128 -21.04 -19.17 -2.69
CA ALA A 128 -21.52 -20.24 -1.83
C ALA A 128 -22.97 -20.04 -1.33
N ARG A 129 -23.44 -18.79 -1.28
CA ARG A 129 -24.78 -18.43 -0.78
C ARG A 129 -25.79 -18.22 -1.92
N ASP A 130 -25.33 -17.67 -3.03
CA ASP A 130 -26.12 -17.36 -4.20
C ASP A 130 -25.64 -18.17 -5.39
N GLN A 131 -26.38 -19.23 -5.71
CA GLN A 131 -26.08 -20.13 -6.83
C GLN A 131 -26.14 -19.44 -8.19
N ASN A 132 -26.81 -18.28 -8.26
CA ASN A 132 -26.93 -17.49 -9.47
C ASN A 132 -25.87 -16.39 -9.56
N LEU A 133 -24.99 -16.23 -8.55
CA LEU A 133 -23.90 -15.25 -8.63
C LEU A 133 -22.98 -15.55 -9.83
N PHE A 134 -22.79 -14.54 -10.67
CA PHE A 134 -21.76 -14.55 -11.70
C PHE A 134 -20.60 -13.65 -11.29
N TYR A 135 -19.35 -14.11 -11.44
CA TYR A 135 -18.19 -13.25 -11.33
C TYR A 135 -17.06 -13.66 -12.29
N SER A 136 -16.23 -12.69 -12.69
CA SER A 136 -15.08 -12.89 -13.55
C SER A 136 -13.92 -12.01 -13.10
N VAL A 137 -12.70 -12.55 -13.18
CA VAL A 137 -11.48 -11.91 -12.66
C VAL A 137 -10.42 -11.94 -13.76
N LYS A 138 -9.98 -10.76 -14.24
CA LYS A 138 -8.87 -10.64 -15.19
C LYS A 138 -7.61 -10.15 -14.50
N LYS A 139 -6.59 -11.01 -14.48
CA LYS A 139 -5.24 -10.68 -13.99
C LYS A 139 -4.43 -10.02 -15.11
N GLY A 140 -3.75 -8.91 -14.81
CA GLY A 140 -2.83 -8.26 -15.75
C GLY A 140 -1.46 -8.95 -15.82
N ARG A 141 -0.56 -8.42 -16.66
CA ARG A 141 0.87 -8.82 -16.65
C ARG A 141 1.53 -8.36 -15.35
N GLU A 142 2.49 -9.14 -14.85
CA GLU A 142 3.28 -8.88 -13.63
C GLU A 142 2.50 -8.95 -12.30
N GLY A 143 1.34 -9.62 -12.27
CA GLY A 143 0.59 -9.81 -11.02
C GLY A 143 -0.15 -8.55 -10.55
N VAL A 144 -0.19 -7.49 -11.36
CA VAL A 144 -1.00 -6.30 -11.11
C VAL A 144 -2.41 -6.53 -11.65
N PHE A 145 -3.39 -6.34 -10.78
CA PHE A 145 -4.81 -6.55 -11.05
C PHE A 145 -5.38 -5.52 -12.04
N ARG A 146 -6.32 -5.91 -12.91
CA ARG A 146 -6.94 -4.98 -13.88
C ARG A 146 -8.46 -4.85 -13.79
N GLN A 147 -9.21 -5.93 -13.52
CA GLN A 147 -10.68 -5.88 -13.60
C GLN A 147 -11.35 -7.08 -12.92
N ILE A 148 -12.26 -6.82 -11.96
CA ILE A 148 -13.25 -7.77 -11.44
C ILE A 148 -14.58 -7.36 -12.07
N PHE A 149 -15.40 -8.33 -12.43
CA PHE A 149 -16.81 -8.14 -12.74
C PHE A 149 -17.62 -9.11 -11.89
N TRP A 150 -18.74 -8.69 -11.33
CA TRP A 150 -19.65 -9.60 -10.64
C TRP A 150 -21.10 -9.08 -10.71
N CYS A 151 -22.05 -10.01 -10.60
CA CYS A 151 -23.48 -9.74 -10.62
C CYS A 151 -24.18 -10.81 -9.79
N ASP A 152 -24.92 -10.43 -8.75
CA ASP A 152 -25.70 -11.37 -7.95
C ASP A 152 -26.96 -11.85 -8.70
N GLY A 153 -27.60 -12.88 -8.16
CA GLY A 153 -28.79 -13.48 -8.77
C GLY A 153 -29.97 -12.53 -8.81
N ARG A 154 -30.06 -11.56 -7.89
CA ARG A 154 -31.12 -10.56 -7.91
C ARG A 154 -30.93 -9.57 -9.04
N CYS A 155 -29.72 -9.04 -9.21
CA CYS A 155 -29.36 -8.18 -10.33
C CYS A 155 -29.61 -8.87 -11.69
N GLN A 156 -29.39 -10.18 -11.79
CA GLN A 156 -29.73 -10.94 -13.00
C GLN A 156 -31.25 -11.05 -13.22
N LEU A 157 -32.01 -11.36 -12.17
CA LEU A 157 -33.48 -11.42 -12.25
C LEU A 157 -34.10 -10.06 -12.55
N ASP A 158 -33.62 -9.01 -11.89
CA ASP A 158 -34.06 -7.63 -12.11
C ASP A 158 -33.75 -7.20 -13.54
N TYR A 159 -32.59 -7.58 -14.08
CA TYR A 159 -32.27 -7.34 -15.49
C TYR A 159 -33.23 -8.09 -16.43
N ASP A 160 -33.56 -9.35 -16.15
CA ASP A 160 -34.52 -10.14 -16.94
C ASP A 160 -35.94 -9.53 -16.91
N LEU A 161 -36.32 -8.88 -15.80
CA LEU A 161 -37.63 -8.28 -15.57
C LEU A 161 -37.78 -6.88 -16.16
N PHE A 162 -36.78 -6.02 -15.95
CA PHE A 162 -36.86 -4.59 -16.27
C PHE A 162 -36.16 -4.24 -17.57
N GLY A 163 -35.17 -5.04 -17.99
CA GLY A 163 -34.32 -4.72 -19.14
C GLY A 163 -33.57 -3.39 -18.99
N ASP A 164 -32.68 -3.12 -19.95
CA ASP A 164 -32.20 -1.80 -20.38
C ASP A 164 -31.48 -0.90 -19.35
N VAL A 165 -31.41 -1.24 -18.06
CA VAL A 165 -30.81 -0.38 -17.03
C VAL A 165 -29.62 -1.07 -16.37
N LEU A 166 -28.42 -0.56 -16.65
CA LEU A 166 -27.20 -0.85 -15.89
C LEU A 166 -26.84 0.37 -15.06
N ALA A 167 -26.87 0.22 -13.73
CA ALA A 167 -26.43 1.24 -12.79
C ALA A 167 -24.98 0.96 -12.37
N PHE A 168 -24.11 1.96 -12.52
CA PHE A 168 -22.74 1.92 -12.03
C PHE A 168 -22.54 3.08 -11.05
N ASP A 169 -22.21 2.79 -9.79
CA ASP A 169 -21.68 3.80 -8.88
C ASP A 169 -20.15 3.86 -9.07
N ALA A 170 -19.72 4.84 -9.85
CA ALA A 170 -18.32 5.17 -10.02
C ALA A 170 -17.86 6.03 -8.84
N THR A 171 -17.58 5.39 -7.70
CA THR A 171 -16.89 6.08 -6.61
C THR A 171 -15.41 6.16 -6.94
N ASP A 172 -15.01 7.20 -7.68
CA ASP A 172 -13.59 7.54 -7.81
C ASP A 172 -13.30 8.95 -7.31
N ARG A 173 -12.40 9.03 -6.32
CA ARG A 173 -11.95 10.28 -5.71
C ARG A 173 -10.91 10.93 -6.63
N GLU A 174 -11.30 12.06 -7.22
CA GLU A 174 -10.48 13.09 -7.90
C GLU A 174 -9.85 12.74 -9.27
N TRP A 175 -10.63 12.93 -10.34
CA TRP A 175 -10.11 13.05 -11.72
C TRP A 175 -10.02 14.51 -12.12
N LYS A 176 -8.87 15.13 -11.85
CA LYS A 176 -8.47 16.44 -12.42
C LYS A 176 -7.86 16.25 -13.81
N THR A 177 -8.67 15.86 -14.80
CA THR A 177 -8.35 16.09 -16.22
C THR A 177 -9.67 16.18 -16.98
N GLY A 178 -9.95 17.35 -17.56
CA GLY A 178 -11.21 17.67 -18.23
C GLY A 178 -11.44 16.91 -19.53
N TYR A 179 -11.79 15.64 -19.40
CA TYR A 179 -12.42 14.84 -20.46
C TYR A 179 -13.85 14.52 -20.03
N GLU A 180 -14.77 14.71 -20.97
CA GLU A 180 -16.19 14.45 -20.79
C GLU A 180 -16.45 13.02 -20.32
N ASN A 181 -17.37 12.90 -19.38
CA ASN A 181 -17.87 11.66 -18.80
C ASN A 181 -18.31 10.69 -19.92
N PRO A 182 -17.73 9.48 -20.05
CA PRO A 182 -18.20 8.56 -21.05
C PRO A 182 -19.35 7.72 -20.49
N ALA A 183 -20.52 8.03 -21.03
CA ALA A 183 -21.56 7.10 -21.46
C ALA A 183 -22.38 6.37 -20.37
N VAL A 184 -23.61 6.86 -20.21
CA VAL A 184 -24.78 5.97 -20.17
C VAL A 184 -24.70 5.08 -21.41
N LEU A 185 -24.35 3.81 -21.24
CA LEU A 185 -24.46 2.82 -22.31
C LEU A 185 -25.93 2.38 -22.38
N ASN A 186 -26.54 2.55 -23.54
CA ASN A 186 -27.85 2.00 -23.89
C ASN A 186 -27.62 0.70 -24.67
N PRO A 187 -27.92 -0.48 -24.12
CA PRO A 187 -27.73 -1.72 -24.87
C PRO A 187 -29.06 -2.44 -24.99
N SER A 188 -29.87 -2.02 -25.96
CA SER A 188 -30.85 -2.92 -26.56
C SER A 188 -30.08 -4.14 -27.10
N GLU A 189 -30.27 -5.30 -26.46
CA GLU A 189 -29.70 -6.63 -26.77
C GLU A 189 -28.33 -7.01 -26.15
N LEU A 190 -28.26 -7.15 -24.81
CA LEU A 190 -27.14 -7.85 -24.14
C LEU A 190 -27.37 -9.37 -24.11
N THR A 191 -26.84 -10.07 -25.11
CA THR A 191 -26.56 -11.51 -25.01
C THR A 191 -25.08 -11.75 -24.67
N LYS A 192 -24.74 -13.02 -24.31
CA LYS A 192 -23.42 -13.58 -23.91
C LYS A 192 -22.18 -13.06 -24.68
N HIS A 193 -22.36 -12.42 -25.83
CA HIS A 193 -21.33 -11.78 -26.64
C HIS A 193 -20.71 -10.54 -25.98
N TRP A 194 -21.49 -9.68 -25.31
CA TRP A 194 -20.97 -8.41 -24.75
C TRP A 194 -20.25 -8.58 -23.40
N VAL A 195 -20.43 -9.70 -22.69
CA VAL A 195 -19.53 -10.11 -21.60
C VAL A 195 -18.09 -10.27 -22.10
N LYS A 196 -17.94 -10.66 -23.37
CA LYS A 196 -16.64 -10.78 -24.04
C LYS A 196 -16.11 -9.40 -24.45
N VAL A 197 -16.98 -8.54 -24.97
CA VAL A 197 -16.62 -7.19 -25.45
C VAL A 197 -16.35 -6.20 -24.32
N ALA A 198 -17.14 -6.18 -23.24
CA ALA A 198 -16.86 -5.41 -22.02
C ALA A 198 -15.49 -5.72 -21.41
N ALA A 199 -15.05 -6.97 -21.62
CA ALA A 199 -13.74 -7.44 -21.21
C ALA A 199 -12.63 -7.13 -22.25
N GLU A 200 -12.98 -6.77 -23.48
CA GLU A 200 -12.08 -6.31 -24.56
C GLU A 200 -11.92 -4.77 -24.58
N ILE A 201 -12.92 -4.01 -24.11
CA ILE A 201 -12.94 -2.53 -24.12
C ILE A 201 -12.48 -1.85 -22.81
N GLU A 202 -11.82 -2.58 -21.90
CA GLU A 202 -11.15 -2.04 -20.69
C GLU A 202 -12.04 -1.23 -19.70
N ILE A 203 -13.35 -1.52 -19.58
CA ILE A 203 -14.20 -0.86 -18.57
C ILE A 203 -14.06 -1.57 -17.21
N SER A 204 -13.18 -1.07 -16.34
CA SER A 204 -13.05 -1.57 -14.96
C SER A 204 -14.30 -1.23 -14.17
N LEU A 205 -14.98 -2.25 -13.64
CA LEU A 205 -16.26 -2.07 -12.96
C LEU A 205 -16.21 -2.68 -11.57
N MET A 206 -15.84 -1.87 -10.59
CA MET A 206 -15.89 -2.26 -9.18
C MET A 206 -16.96 -1.40 -8.50
N THR A 207 -18.14 -1.97 -8.28
CA THR A 207 -19.15 -1.32 -7.44
C THR A 207 -19.91 -2.37 -6.63
N LEU A 208 -19.96 -2.15 -5.31
CA LEU A 208 -20.91 -2.74 -4.37
C LEU A 208 -22.17 -1.87 -4.36
N ILE A 209 -23.32 -2.42 -4.75
CA ILE A 209 -24.62 -1.88 -4.33
C ILE A 209 -25.48 -3.05 -3.88
N ASN A 210 -25.74 -3.11 -2.57
CA ASN A 210 -26.92 -3.78 -2.04
C ASN A 210 -28.07 -2.77 -2.17
N PHE A 211 -29.19 -3.19 -2.76
CA PHE A 211 -30.51 -2.67 -2.37
C PHE A 211 -31.14 -3.62 -1.36
#